data_AF-A0AA97GWK6-F1
#
_entry.id   AF-A0AA97GWK6-F1
#
_cell.length_a   1.000
_cell.length_b   1.000
_cell.length_c   1.000
_cell.angle_alpha   90.00
_cell.angle_beta   90.00
_cell.angle_gamma   90.00
#
_symmetry.space_group_name_H-M   'P 1'
#
loop_
_entity.id
_entity.type
_entity.pdbx_description
1 polymer ?
#
loop_
_entity_poly.entity_id
_entity_poly.type
_entity_poly.pdbx_seq_one_letter_code
_entity_poly.pdbx_strand_id
1 'polypeptide(L)'
;MQLTSGFILSTQCFDNAKGISIVIWILSEQGPVKLISSPQKAVFFVREQDLNTVNRLFNEYQIHCEIKHISLKTFQQHPVVACHFSSLKHYYKAAKQLKAHFVNVYEDDIRPVDRFLMERFIKGAVWAKGRVVQSSPLRVLTDVKFKQNNDFTPQFTSLSLDIECSGDGVLFSVGLVGDNVDTVLMIGEPLDTSERDFDIQWCVDEIDLLTKLCEQIQTVDPDVIIGWNVYQDEYFLSSFVDLYLLPTKVNINRLRIFSYVEKAQNYWN
;
A
#
# COMPACT_ATOMS: atom_id res chain seq x y z
N MET A 1 3.34 -26.62 5.90
CA MET A 1 3.72 -25.18 5.89
C MET A 1 4.70 -24.97 4.75
N GLN A 2 4.51 -23.93 3.95
CA GLN A 2 5.38 -23.59 2.82
C GLN A 2 6.31 -22.44 3.21
N LEU A 3 7.56 -22.50 2.75
CA LEU A 3 8.54 -21.42 2.82
C LEU A 3 8.64 -20.76 1.45
N THR A 4 8.66 -19.44 1.41
CA THR A 4 8.91 -18.63 0.21
C THR A 4 9.77 -17.42 0.56
N SER A 5 10.41 -16.83 -0.43
CA SER A 5 11.08 -15.55 -0.30
C SER A 5 10.65 -14.61 -1.42
N GLY A 6 10.80 -13.32 -1.17
CA GLY A 6 10.50 -12.31 -2.16
C GLY A 6 10.81 -10.91 -1.66
N PHE A 7 10.51 -9.93 -2.51
CA PHE A 7 10.64 -8.52 -2.19
C PHE A 7 9.26 -7.88 -2.01
N ILE A 8 9.07 -7.09 -0.96
CA ILE A 8 7.81 -6.41 -0.66
C ILE A 8 7.42 -5.45 -1.80
N LEU A 9 6.25 -5.69 -2.39
CA LEU A 9 5.61 -4.83 -3.37
C LEU A 9 4.70 -3.81 -2.66
N SER A 10 3.83 -4.30 -1.79
CA SER A 10 2.86 -3.48 -1.06
C SER A 10 2.60 -4.03 0.34
N THR A 11 2.08 -3.16 1.19
CA THR A 11 1.79 -3.48 2.59
C THR A 11 0.46 -2.89 2.99
N GLN A 12 -0.36 -3.67 3.68
CA GLN A 12 -1.68 -3.30 4.15
C GLN A 12 -1.90 -3.81 5.58
N CYS A 13 -2.82 -3.16 6.27
CA CYS A 13 -3.21 -3.52 7.61
C CYS A 13 -4.73 -3.32 7.75
N PHE A 14 -5.44 -4.34 8.20
CA PHE A 14 -6.89 -4.26 8.40
C PHE A 14 -7.36 -5.06 9.61
N ASP A 15 -8.51 -4.67 10.14
CA ASP A 15 -9.23 -5.43 11.16
C ASP A 15 -9.95 -6.62 10.51
N ASN A 16 -9.87 -7.79 11.15
CA ASN A 16 -10.74 -8.92 10.86
C ASN A 16 -11.35 -9.49 12.16
N ALA A 17 -12.18 -10.52 12.05
CA ALA A 17 -12.87 -11.13 13.18
C ALA A 17 -11.93 -11.66 14.30
N LYS A 18 -10.65 -11.93 13.98
CA LYS A 18 -9.63 -12.41 14.92
C LYS A 18 -8.71 -11.30 15.44
N GLY A 19 -8.81 -10.07 14.91
CA GLY A 19 -7.99 -8.92 15.26
C GLY A 19 -7.31 -8.28 14.05
N ILE A 20 -6.26 -7.49 14.30
CA ILE A 20 -5.51 -6.80 13.24
C ILE A 20 -4.69 -7.81 12.45
N SER A 21 -4.76 -7.79 11.13
CA SER A 21 -3.89 -8.60 10.27
C SER A 21 -3.01 -7.73 9.38
N ILE A 22 -1.77 -8.16 9.25
CA ILE A 22 -0.79 -7.57 8.34
C ILE A 22 -0.84 -8.36 7.04
N VAL A 23 -1.03 -7.64 5.94
CA VAL A 23 -1.03 -8.20 4.60
C VAL A 23 0.08 -7.59 3.79
N ILE A 24 0.90 -8.45 3.21
CA ILE A 24 2.08 -8.07 2.45
C ILE A 24 2.03 -8.82 1.13
N TRP A 25 2.13 -8.08 0.04
CA TRP A 25 2.41 -8.67 -1.27
C TRP A 25 3.91 -8.69 -1.49
N ILE A 26 4.43 -9.83 -1.91
CA ILE A 26 5.83 -9.97 -2.30
C ILE A 26 5.94 -10.44 -3.75
N LEU A 27 6.98 -9.98 -4.42
CA LEU A 27 7.46 -10.58 -5.66
C LEU A 27 8.45 -11.69 -5.32
N SER A 28 8.06 -12.94 -5.60
CA SER A 28 8.96 -14.10 -5.51
C SER A 28 9.49 -14.46 -6.90
N GLU A 29 10.46 -15.38 -6.99
CA GLU A 29 10.96 -15.92 -8.26
C GLU A 29 9.87 -16.53 -9.15
N GLN A 30 8.76 -16.97 -8.55
CA GLN A 30 7.63 -17.58 -9.26
C GLN A 30 6.48 -16.57 -9.48
N GLY A 31 6.73 -15.27 -9.29
CA GLY A 31 5.75 -14.19 -9.39
C GLY A 31 5.17 -13.73 -8.03
N PRO A 32 4.07 -12.97 -8.05
CA PRO A 32 3.50 -12.38 -6.83
C PRO A 32 2.91 -13.41 -5.85
N VAL A 33 3.04 -13.13 -4.55
CA VAL A 33 2.48 -13.94 -3.47
C VAL A 33 1.87 -13.04 -2.40
N LYS A 34 0.62 -13.33 -2.00
CA LYS A 34 -0.05 -12.66 -0.88
C LYS A 34 0.29 -13.35 0.42
N LEU A 35 0.81 -12.60 1.39
CA LEU A 35 1.16 -13.08 2.72
C LEU A 35 0.26 -12.43 3.75
N ILE A 36 -0.37 -13.24 4.60
CA ILE A 36 -1.26 -12.79 5.67
C ILE A 36 -0.70 -13.28 7.01
N SER A 37 -0.36 -12.34 7.90
CA SER A 37 0.11 -12.68 9.24
C SER A 37 -0.99 -13.33 10.07
N SER A 38 -0.60 -14.02 11.15
CA SER A 38 -1.53 -14.24 12.27
C SER A 38 -1.91 -12.89 12.91
N PRO A 39 -2.98 -12.82 13.74
CA PRO A 39 -3.40 -11.58 14.38
C PRO A 39 -2.26 -10.87 15.13
N GLN A 40 -2.16 -9.56 14.93
CA GLN A 40 -1.19 -8.67 15.54
C GLN A 40 -1.90 -7.67 16.46
N LYS A 41 -1.12 -6.93 17.24
CA LYS A 41 -1.59 -5.80 18.05
C LYS A 41 -0.92 -4.53 17.58
N ALA A 42 -1.69 -3.45 17.46
CA ALA A 42 -1.15 -2.11 17.32
C ALA A 42 -0.73 -1.59 18.71
N VAL A 43 0.26 -0.71 18.75
CA VAL A 43 0.80 -0.19 20.01
C VAL A 43 1.21 1.27 19.86
N PHE A 44 0.94 2.04 20.91
CA PHE A 44 1.60 3.30 21.18
C PHE A 44 1.92 3.37 22.68
N PHE A 45 2.66 4.40 23.09
CA PHE A 45 3.04 4.57 24.49
C PHE A 45 2.46 5.85 25.08
N VAL A 46 2.21 5.82 26.39
CA VAL A 46 1.82 6.99 27.19
C VAL A 46 2.64 6.99 28.48
N ARG A 47 2.82 8.16 29.11
CA ARG A 47 3.55 8.22 30.39
C ARG A 47 2.76 7.51 31.48
N GLU A 48 3.46 6.82 32.36
CA GLU A 48 2.84 6.08 33.46
C GLU A 48 2.03 7.01 34.40
N GLN A 49 2.52 8.24 34.63
CA GLN A 49 1.81 9.24 35.43
C GLN A 49 0.46 9.68 34.85
N ASP A 50 0.24 9.53 33.53
CA ASP A 50 -0.98 9.96 32.86
C ASP A 50 -2.07 8.84 32.86
N LEU A 51 -1.77 7.67 33.45
CA LEU A 51 -2.63 6.48 33.44
C LEU A 51 -4.04 6.72 33.97
N ASN A 52 -4.21 7.51 35.01
CA ASN A 52 -5.54 7.81 35.56
C ASN A 52 -6.42 8.51 34.52
N THR A 53 -5.87 9.49 33.81
CA THR A 53 -6.55 10.20 32.73
C THR A 53 -6.81 9.28 31.55
N VAL A 54 -5.83 8.47 31.16
CA VAL A 54 -5.95 7.49 30.07
C VAL A 54 -7.08 6.49 30.34
N ASN A 55 -7.11 5.88 31.52
CA ASN A 55 -8.15 4.92 31.91
C ASN A 55 -9.55 5.55 31.92
N ARG A 56 -9.68 6.77 32.44
CA ARG A 56 -10.94 7.52 32.42
C ARG A 56 -11.43 7.74 30.98
N LEU A 57 -10.58 8.24 30.10
CA LEU A 57 -10.92 8.51 28.70
C LEU A 57 -11.26 7.22 27.94
N PHE A 58 -10.53 6.13 28.20
CA PHE A 58 -10.82 4.84 27.56
C PHE A 58 -12.17 4.29 27.98
N ASN A 59 -12.54 4.41 29.26
CA ASN A 59 -13.88 4.04 29.72
C ASN A 59 -14.96 4.95 29.13
N GLU A 60 -14.77 6.27 29.16
CA GLU A 60 -15.73 7.25 28.64
C GLU A 60 -16.04 7.03 27.16
N TYR A 61 -15.01 6.80 26.34
CA TYR A 61 -15.16 6.59 24.90
C TYR A 61 -15.29 5.13 24.49
N GLN A 62 -15.44 4.20 25.44
CA GLN A 62 -15.59 2.75 25.18
C GLN A 62 -14.46 2.22 24.30
N ILE A 63 -13.21 2.51 24.67
CA ILE A 63 -12.01 2.08 23.98
C ILE A 63 -11.45 0.84 24.65
N HIS A 64 -11.36 -0.27 23.91
CA HIS A 64 -10.74 -1.50 24.40
C HIS A 64 -9.23 -1.48 24.13
N CYS A 65 -8.45 -1.59 25.19
CA CYS A 65 -6.99 -1.60 25.17
C CYS A 65 -6.45 -2.51 26.28
N GLU A 66 -5.37 -3.22 26.01
CA GLU A 66 -4.56 -3.89 27.03
C GLU A 66 -3.36 -2.99 27.38
N ILE A 67 -3.30 -2.52 28.62
CA ILE A 67 -2.18 -1.70 29.10
C ILE A 67 -1.13 -2.61 29.74
N LYS A 68 0.15 -2.43 29.38
CA LYS A 68 1.27 -3.18 29.96
C LYS A 68 2.35 -2.23 30.49
N HIS A 69 2.79 -2.48 31.71
CA HIS A 69 4.00 -1.88 32.26
C HIS A 69 5.22 -2.49 31.58
N ILE A 70 6.15 -1.63 31.16
CA ILE A 70 7.35 -2.00 30.42
C ILE A 70 8.55 -1.21 30.94
N SER A 71 9.75 -1.72 30.71
CA SER A 71 11.00 -1.06 31.11
C SER A 71 11.50 -0.05 30.06
N LEU A 72 10.59 0.72 29.45
CA LEU A 72 10.93 1.79 28.51
C LEU A 72 10.68 3.16 29.14
N LYS A 73 11.35 4.17 28.60
CA LYS A 73 11.25 5.56 29.05
C LYS A 73 11.19 6.50 27.85
N THR A 74 10.63 7.70 28.07
CA THR A 74 10.78 8.81 27.12
C THR A 74 12.22 9.32 27.09
N PHE A 75 12.54 10.20 26.13
CA PHE A 75 13.87 10.83 26.06
C PHE A 75 14.20 11.64 27.31
N GLN A 76 13.20 12.23 27.96
CA GLN A 76 13.31 12.92 29.24
C GLN A 76 13.31 11.96 30.45
N GLN A 77 13.53 10.66 30.25
CA GLN A 77 13.64 9.63 31.28
C GLN A 77 12.36 9.36 32.09
N HIS A 78 11.19 9.74 31.59
CA HIS A 78 9.91 9.41 32.24
C HIS A 78 9.51 7.98 31.89
N PRO A 79 9.07 7.15 32.85
CA PRO A 79 8.56 5.82 32.57
C PRO A 79 7.28 5.89 31.72
N VAL A 80 7.13 4.92 30.82
CA VAL A 80 5.97 4.78 29.94
C VAL A 80 5.34 3.40 30.08
N VAL A 81 4.07 3.31 29.70
CA VAL A 81 3.36 2.05 29.52
C VAL A 81 3.01 1.85 28.05
N ALA A 82 2.90 0.59 27.63
CA ALA A 82 2.40 0.24 26.30
C ALA A 82 0.88 0.11 26.33
N CYS A 83 0.21 0.78 25.40
CA CYS A 83 -1.21 0.60 25.12
C CYS A 83 -1.36 -0.29 23.88
N HIS A 84 -1.76 -1.55 24.08
CA HIS A 84 -1.94 -2.51 23.00
C HIS A 84 -3.40 -2.64 22.56
N PHE A 85 -3.62 -2.64 21.25
CA PHE A 85 -4.95 -2.68 20.64
C PHE A 85 -5.07 -3.86 19.69
N SER A 86 -6.18 -4.59 19.79
CA SER A 86 -6.54 -5.65 18.84
C SER A 86 -7.44 -5.16 17.70
N SER A 87 -7.69 -3.84 17.62
CA SER A 87 -8.45 -3.21 16.55
C SER A 87 -7.87 -1.84 16.21
N LEU A 88 -7.74 -1.58 14.90
CA LEU A 88 -7.31 -0.29 14.36
C LEU A 88 -8.31 0.83 14.70
N LYS A 89 -9.61 0.53 14.68
CA LYS A 89 -10.64 1.49 15.10
C LYS A 89 -10.39 1.99 16.51
N HIS A 90 -10.09 1.08 17.45
CA HIS A 90 -9.79 1.46 18.83
C HIS A 90 -8.45 2.18 18.95
N TYR A 91 -7.41 1.73 18.25
CA TYR A 91 -6.10 2.38 18.20
C TYR A 91 -6.18 3.84 17.78
N TYR A 92 -6.77 4.14 16.61
CA TYR A 92 -6.87 5.51 16.10
C TYR A 92 -7.84 6.36 16.91
N LYS A 93 -8.95 5.79 17.41
CA LYS A 93 -9.86 6.51 18.32
C LYS A 93 -9.13 6.90 19.60
N ALA A 94 -8.34 6.00 20.18
CA ALA A 94 -7.58 6.26 21.39
C ALA A 94 -6.57 7.38 21.21
N ALA A 95 -5.71 7.29 20.19
CA ALA A 95 -4.74 8.33 19.87
C ALA A 95 -5.41 9.71 19.69
N LYS A 96 -6.53 9.76 18.94
CA LYS A 96 -7.29 11.00 18.73
C LYS A 96 -7.84 11.57 20.05
N GLN A 97 -8.48 10.75 20.88
CA GLN A 97 -9.08 11.24 22.13
C GLN A 97 -8.02 11.65 23.15
N LEU A 98 -6.94 10.91 23.28
CA LEU A 98 -5.85 11.28 24.17
C LEU A 98 -5.24 12.64 23.78
N LYS A 99 -4.94 12.85 22.50
CA LYS A 99 -4.43 14.13 21.98
C LYS A 99 -5.41 15.29 22.18
N ALA A 100 -6.70 15.06 21.95
CA ALA A 100 -7.74 16.07 22.17
C ALA A 100 -7.85 16.53 23.65
N HIS A 101 -7.42 15.67 24.58
CA HIS A 101 -7.38 15.95 26.02
C HIS A 101 -5.95 16.23 26.53
N PHE A 102 -5.04 16.64 25.64
CA PHE A 102 -3.66 17.03 25.95
C PHE A 102 -2.81 15.94 26.63
N VAL A 103 -3.15 14.67 26.44
CA VAL A 103 -2.30 13.55 26.84
C VAL A 103 -1.30 13.27 25.73
N ASN A 104 -0.01 13.32 26.06
CA ASN A 104 1.05 12.98 25.11
C ASN A 104 1.01 11.48 24.79
N VAL A 105 0.91 11.18 23.50
CA VAL A 105 1.00 9.83 22.94
C VAL A 105 2.28 9.74 22.14
N TYR A 106 3.07 8.69 22.37
CA TYR A 106 4.35 8.47 21.70
C TYR A 106 4.23 7.33 20.70
N GLU A 107 4.86 7.53 19.54
CA GLU A 107 4.94 6.56 18.45
C GLU A 107 3.58 6.12 17.88
N ASP A 108 2.55 6.96 17.99
CA ASP A 108 1.23 6.73 17.37
C ASP A 108 1.16 7.15 15.90
N ASP A 109 2.19 7.84 15.42
CA ASP A 109 2.44 8.19 14.03
C ASP A 109 3.04 7.03 13.21
N ILE A 110 3.56 6.00 13.88
CA ILE A 110 4.08 4.80 13.21
C ILE A 110 2.92 3.87 12.86
N ARG A 111 2.65 3.68 11.57
CA ARG A 111 1.60 2.77 11.10
C ARG A 111 1.85 1.35 11.63
N PRO A 112 0.81 0.58 12.02
CA PRO A 112 0.99 -0.76 12.58
C PRO A 112 1.74 -1.74 11.67
N VAL A 113 1.63 -1.61 10.35
CA VAL A 113 2.41 -2.42 9.41
C VAL A 113 3.88 -2.04 9.37
N ASP A 114 4.20 -0.75 9.46
CA ASP A 114 5.59 -0.27 9.50
C ASP A 114 6.25 -0.71 10.80
N ARG A 115 5.54 -0.60 11.94
CA ARG A 115 5.95 -1.17 13.23
C ARG A 115 6.31 -2.65 13.10
N PHE A 116 5.42 -3.43 12.49
CA PHE A 116 5.58 -4.87 12.32
C PHE A 116 6.86 -5.22 11.53
N LEU A 117 7.14 -4.49 10.46
CA LEU A 117 8.33 -4.68 9.62
C LEU A 117 9.61 -4.18 10.32
N MET A 118 9.56 -2.98 10.90
CA MET A 118 10.67 -2.30 11.55
C MET A 118 11.25 -3.13 12.69
N GLU A 119 10.40 -3.67 13.58
CA GLU A 119 10.85 -4.50 14.71
C GLU A 119 11.45 -5.85 14.29
N ARG A 120 11.31 -6.21 13.01
CA ARG A 120 11.90 -7.41 12.40
C ARG A 120 13.05 -7.08 11.46
N PHE A 121 13.47 -5.81 11.40
CA PHE A 121 14.52 -5.30 10.51
C PHE A 121 14.23 -5.54 9.01
N ILE A 122 12.96 -5.71 8.63
CA ILE A 122 12.57 -5.98 7.25
C ILE A 122 12.50 -4.65 6.49
N LYS A 123 13.34 -4.48 5.46
CA LYS A 123 13.43 -3.27 4.64
C LYS A 123 12.89 -3.43 3.21
N GLY A 124 12.57 -4.67 2.80
CA GLY A 124 12.12 -4.99 1.45
C GLY A 124 12.11 -6.49 1.22
N ALA A 125 13.28 -7.11 1.15
CA ALA A 125 13.42 -8.55 0.98
C ALA A 125 13.06 -9.33 2.27
N VAL A 126 12.29 -10.40 2.11
CA VAL A 126 11.69 -11.15 3.23
C VAL A 126 11.63 -12.66 2.97
N TRP A 127 11.86 -13.44 4.03
CA TRP A 127 11.48 -14.85 4.13
C TRP A 127 10.11 -14.96 4.79
N ALA A 128 9.23 -15.78 4.21
CA ALA A 128 7.87 -15.99 4.67
C ALA A 128 7.56 -17.48 4.79
N LYS A 129 7.13 -17.92 5.98
CA LYS A 129 6.71 -19.29 6.24
C LYS A 129 5.28 -19.33 6.76
N GLY A 130 4.39 -20.01 6.06
CA GLY A 130 2.97 -20.04 6.40
C GLY A 130 2.21 -21.27 5.87
N ARG A 131 0.89 -21.22 5.96
CA ARG A 131 -0.04 -22.23 5.44
C ARG A 131 -0.55 -21.79 4.06
N VAL A 132 -0.56 -22.71 3.11
CA VAL A 132 -1.05 -22.46 1.75
C VAL A 132 -2.57 -22.48 1.73
N VAL A 133 -3.19 -21.52 1.07
CA VAL A 133 -4.63 -21.54 0.77
C VAL A 133 -4.84 -22.15 -0.61
N GLN A 134 -5.34 -23.39 -0.66
CA GLN A 134 -5.50 -24.14 -1.92
C GLN A 134 -6.68 -23.66 -2.78
N SER A 135 -7.66 -22.98 -2.19
CA SER A 135 -8.88 -22.54 -2.88
C SER A 135 -8.75 -21.18 -3.59
N SER A 136 -7.56 -20.58 -3.60
CA SER A 136 -7.34 -19.27 -4.22
C SER A 136 -6.72 -19.42 -5.61
N PRO A 137 -7.19 -18.66 -6.62
CA PRO A 137 -6.50 -18.58 -7.91
C PRO A 137 -5.13 -17.91 -7.81
N LEU A 138 -4.87 -17.18 -6.72
CA LEU A 138 -3.62 -16.51 -6.42
C LEU A 138 -2.82 -17.31 -5.39
N ARG A 139 -1.49 -17.17 -5.40
CA ARG A 139 -0.66 -17.79 -4.37
C ARG A 139 -0.80 -17.00 -3.07
N VAL A 140 -1.48 -17.61 -2.09
CA VAL A 140 -1.75 -17.01 -0.78
C VAL A 140 -1.21 -17.89 0.34
N LEU A 141 -0.44 -17.28 1.26
CA LEU A 141 -0.05 -17.89 2.52
C LEU A 141 -0.71 -17.16 3.70
N THR A 142 -1.24 -17.93 4.64
CA THR A 142 -1.81 -17.43 5.91
C THR A 142 -0.99 -17.89 7.11
N ASP A 143 -1.25 -17.29 8.27
CA ASP A 143 -0.48 -17.53 9.51
C ASP A 143 1.04 -17.38 9.28
N VAL A 144 1.40 -16.39 8.46
CA VAL A 144 2.78 -16.23 8.00
C VAL A 144 3.65 -15.68 9.12
N LYS A 145 4.80 -16.33 9.31
CA LYS A 145 5.94 -15.78 10.05
C LYS A 145 6.92 -15.17 9.08
N PHE A 146 7.38 -13.96 9.40
CA PHE A 146 8.24 -13.15 8.54
C PHE A 146 9.62 -13.01 9.18
N LYS A 147 10.67 -13.01 8.34
CA LYS A 147 12.06 -12.72 8.73
C LYS A 147 12.73 -11.94 7.62
N GLN A 148 13.62 -11.01 7.95
CA GLN A 148 14.46 -10.32 6.96
C GLN A 148 15.21 -11.33 6.07
N ASN A 149 15.27 -11.03 4.77
CA ASN A 149 16.13 -11.71 3.82
C ASN A 149 17.13 -10.70 3.24
N ASN A 150 18.43 -10.97 3.35
CA ASN A 150 19.47 -10.06 2.85
C ASN A 150 19.96 -10.42 1.45
N ASP A 151 19.61 -11.62 0.97
CA ASP A 151 20.24 -12.22 -0.21
C ASP A 151 19.31 -12.21 -1.43
N PHE A 152 18.09 -11.67 -1.29
CA PHE A 152 17.12 -11.61 -2.38
C PHE A 152 17.20 -10.28 -3.13
N THR A 153 17.49 -10.36 -4.42
CA THR A 153 17.45 -9.23 -5.35
C THR A 153 16.26 -9.42 -6.29
N PRO A 154 15.25 -8.54 -6.25
CA PRO A 154 14.11 -8.63 -7.16
C PRO A 154 14.51 -8.28 -8.60
N GLN A 155 13.84 -8.91 -9.57
CA GLN A 155 13.79 -8.48 -10.96
C GLN A 155 12.34 -8.07 -11.22
N PHE A 156 12.10 -6.79 -11.46
CA PHE A 156 10.75 -6.26 -11.68
C PHE A 156 10.48 -6.13 -13.16
N THR A 157 9.28 -6.52 -13.57
CA THR A 157 8.67 -6.01 -14.79
C THR A 157 8.09 -4.62 -14.52
N SER A 158 8.18 -3.72 -15.50
CA SER A 158 7.67 -2.35 -15.36
C SER A 158 6.80 -1.94 -16.54
N LEU A 159 5.78 -1.15 -16.24
CA LEU A 159 4.97 -0.43 -17.22
C LEU A 159 5.07 1.07 -16.93
N SER A 160 5.65 1.81 -17.87
CA SER A 160 5.63 3.26 -17.89
C SER A 160 4.28 3.76 -18.39
N LEU A 161 3.71 4.71 -17.67
CA LEU A 161 2.40 5.29 -17.95
C LEU A 161 2.51 6.81 -17.94
N ASP A 162 1.89 7.44 -18.95
CA ASP A 162 1.78 8.88 -19.10
C ASP A 162 0.38 9.26 -19.57
N ILE A 163 -0.18 10.36 -19.06
CA ILE A 163 -1.58 10.75 -19.29
C ILE A 163 -1.62 12.16 -19.87
N GLU A 164 -2.38 12.32 -20.95
CA GLU A 164 -2.61 13.62 -21.58
C GLU A 164 -4.08 14.02 -21.41
N CYS A 165 -4.30 15.23 -20.91
CA CYS A 165 -5.63 15.76 -20.61
C CYS A 165 -5.72 17.28 -20.79
N SER A 166 -6.93 17.82 -20.77
CA SER A 166 -7.16 19.26 -20.77
C SER A 166 -6.81 19.89 -19.41
N GLY A 167 -6.75 21.23 -19.35
CA GLY A 167 -6.56 21.94 -18.07
C GLY A 167 -7.68 21.73 -17.04
N ASP A 168 -8.85 21.27 -17.48
CA ASP A 168 -9.98 20.90 -16.62
C ASP A 168 -9.99 19.40 -16.28
N GLY A 169 -9.02 18.62 -16.76
CA GLY A 169 -8.86 17.19 -16.49
C GLY A 169 -9.62 16.25 -17.43
N VAL A 170 -10.11 16.75 -18.58
CA VAL A 170 -10.76 15.91 -19.62
C VAL A 170 -9.70 15.10 -20.34
N LEU A 171 -9.85 13.78 -20.42
CA LEU A 171 -8.82 12.91 -21.00
C LEU A 171 -8.75 13.02 -22.51
N PHE A 172 -7.54 12.91 -23.03
CA PHE A 172 -7.28 12.76 -24.46
C PHE A 172 -6.62 11.42 -24.77
N SER A 173 -5.57 11.06 -24.03
CA SER A 173 -4.85 9.81 -24.27
C SER A 173 -4.06 9.30 -23.07
N VAL A 174 -3.68 8.03 -23.13
CA VAL A 174 -2.73 7.42 -22.19
C VAL A 174 -1.67 6.66 -22.98
N GLY A 175 -0.40 7.04 -22.78
CA GLY A 175 0.75 6.33 -23.31
C GLY A 175 1.20 5.22 -22.37
N LEU A 176 1.53 4.06 -22.93
CA LEU A 176 1.96 2.86 -22.22
C LEU A 176 3.23 2.29 -22.88
N VAL A 177 4.31 2.17 -22.11
CA VAL A 177 5.58 1.59 -22.58
C VAL A 177 6.13 0.61 -21.55
N GLY A 178 6.45 -0.62 -21.95
CA GLY A 178 6.96 -1.66 -21.06
C GLY A 178 7.46 -2.88 -21.82
N ASP A 179 7.61 -4.00 -21.12
CA ASP A 179 8.05 -5.25 -21.75
C ASP A 179 7.04 -5.72 -22.79
N ASN A 180 7.40 -5.59 -24.07
CA ASN A 180 6.56 -5.88 -25.24
C ASN A 180 5.27 -5.04 -25.33
N VAL A 181 5.26 -3.86 -24.73
CA VAL A 181 4.18 -2.87 -24.88
C VAL A 181 4.75 -1.55 -25.31
N ASP A 182 4.20 -1.02 -26.40
CA ASP A 182 4.44 0.32 -26.91
C ASP A 182 3.14 0.77 -27.57
N THR A 183 2.29 1.45 -26.79
CA THR A 183 0.89 1.67 -27.17
C THR A 183 0.35 2.99 -26.63
N VAL A 184 -0.44 3.67 -27.44
CA VAL A 184 -1.22 4.84 -27.02
C VAL A 184 -2.71 4.51 -27.08
N LEU A 185 -3.40 4.66 -25.96
CA LEU A 185 -4.86 4.68 -25.90
C LEU A 185 -5.31 6.11 -26.23
N MET A 186 -6.03 6.33 -27.32
CA MET A 186 -6.34 7.67 -27.84
C MET A 186 -7.84 7.87 -28.03
N ILE A 187 -8.43 8.90 -27.44
CA ILE A 187 -9.84 9.26 -27.68
C ILE A 187 -9.94 9.98 -29.03
N GLY A 188 -10.77 9.45 -29.93
CA GLY A 188 -11.02 10.07 -31.22
C GLY A 188 -11.36 9.08 -32.33
N GLU A 189 -11.51 9.62 -33.53
CA GLU A 189 -11.81 8.84 -34.73
C GLU A 189 -10.56 8.09 -35.23
N PRO A 190 -10.68 6.79 -35.58
CA PRO A 190 -9.57 6.03 -36.12
C PRO A 190 -8.94 6.66 -37.36
N LEU A 191 -7.62 6.87 -37.31
CA LEU A 191 -6.81 7.30 -38.46
C LEU A 191 -5.87 6.19 -38.91
N ASP A 192 -5.41 6.27 -40.16
CA ASP A 192 -4.34 5.40 -40.66
C ASP A 192 -3.04 5.69 -39.89
N THR A 193 -2.54 4.64 -39.24
CA THR A 193 -1.38 4.67 -38.36
C THR A 193 -0.30 3.69 -38.81
N SER A 194 -0.42 3.15 -40.02
CA SER A 194 0.48 2.13 -40.57
C SER A 194 1.95 2.53 -40.69
N GLU A 195 2.25 3.84 -40.69
CA GLU A 195 3.62 4.37 -40.70
C GLU A 195 4.25 4.52 -39.31
N ARG A 196 3.50 4.27 -38.22
CA ARG A 196 3.98 4.38 -36.84
C ARG A 196 4.70 3.10 -36.41
N ASP A 197 5.68 3.26 -35.53
CA ASP A 197 6.46 2.20 -34.90
C ASP A 197 5.85 1.68 -33.58
N PHE A 198 4.72 2.25 -33.15
CA PHE A 198 3.96 1.89 -31.96
C PHE A 198 2.47 1.71 -32.27
N ASP A 199 1.74 1.01 -31.39
CA ASP A 199 0.31 0.73 -31.55
C ASP A 199 -0.54 1.93 -31.09
N ILE A 200 -1.66 2.19 -31.78
CA ILE A 200 -2.66 3.16 -31.33
C ILE A 200 -4.01 2.47 -31.23
N GLN A 201 -4.55 2.42 -30.02
CA GLN A 201 -5.88 1.91 -29.75
C GLN A 201 -6.84 3.08 -29.58
N TRP A 202 -7.64 3.31 -30.63
CA TRP A 202 -8.67 4.34 -30.63
C TRP A 202 -9.79 4.00 -29.66
N CYS A 203 -10.22 5.01 -28.90
CA CYS A 203 -11.24 4.95 -27.87
C CYS A 203 -12.37 5.92 -28.22
N VAL A 204 -13.62 5.51 -27.99
CA VAL A 204 -14.77 6.35 -28.33
C VAL A 204 -15.01 7.49 -27.34
N ASP A 205 -14.64 7.28 -26.08
CA ASP A 205 -14.78 8.23 -24.98
C ASP A 205 -13.83 7.88 -23.81
N GLU A 206 -13.92 8.64 -22.71
CA GLU A 206 -13.13 8.42 -21.50
C GLU A 206 -13.40 7.06 -20.86
N ILE A 207 -14.63 6.57 -20.88
CA ILE A 207 -14.99 5.29 -20.24
C ILE A 207 -14.33 4.13 -20.98
N ASP A 208 -14.35 4.15 -22.31
CA ASP A 208 -13.69 3.15 -23.15
C ASP A 208 -12.17 3.20 -22.97
N LEU A 209 -11.56 4.39 -22.94
CA LEU A 209 -10.13 4.56 -22.67
C LEU A 209 -9.74 3.95 -21.32
N LEU A 210 -10.50 4.26 -20.27
CA LEU A 210 -10.23 3.76 -18.91
C LEU A 210 -10.42 2.24 -18.82
N THR A 211 -11.40 1.70 -19.55
CA THR A 211 -11.63 0.25 -19.62
C THR A 211 -10.45 -0.45 -20.29
N LYS A 212 -10.02 0.03 -21.47
CA LYS A 212 -8.85 -0.51 -22.18
C LYS A 212 -7.57 -0.38 -21.36
N LEU A 213 -7.39 0.72 -20.64
CA LEU A 213 -6.26 0.89 -19.73
C LEU A 213 -6.24 -0.20 -18.65
N CYS A 214 -7.39 -0.49 -18.04
CA CYS A 214 -7.51 -1.60 -17.07
C CYS A 214 -7.16 -2.95 -17.69
N GLU A 215 -7.63 -3.20 -18.91
CA GLU A 215 -7.35 -4.44 -19.64
C GLU A 215 -5.86 -4.57 -19.98
N GLN A 216 -5.23 -3.52 -20.50
CA GLN A 216 -3.80 -3.50 -20.80
C GLN A 216 -2.97 -3.77 -19.56
N ILE A 217 -3.25 -3.10 -18.43
CA ILE A 217 -2.52 -3.34 -17.17
C ILE A 217 -2.70 -4.79 -16.68
N GLN A 218 -3.89 -5.39 -16.85
CA GLN A 218 -4.13 -6.79 -16.51
C GLN A 218 -3.38 -7.76 -17.42
N THR A 219 -3.32 -7.47 -18.72
CA THR A 219 -2.66 -8.30 -19.72
C THR A 219 -1.14 -8.26 -19.57
N VAL A 220 -0.59 -7.07 -19.36
CA VAL A 220 0.85 -6.87 -19.12
C VAL A 220 1.25 -7.46 -17.77
N ASP A 221 0.38 -7.31 -16.76
CA ASP A 221 0.64 -7.71 -15.38
C ASP A 221 2.01 -7.24 -14.83
N PRO A 222 2.30 -5.92 -14.86
CA PRO A 222 3.59 -5.43 -14.41
C PRO A 222 3.72 -5.55 -12.89
N ASP A 223 4.93 -5.77 -12.38
CA ASP A 223 5.19 -5.68 -10.94
C ASP A 223 5.16 -4.23 -10.45
N VAL A 224 5.56 -3.31 -11.35
CA VAL A 224 5.76 -1.90 -11.07
C VAL A 224 5.13 -1.03 -12.14
N ILE A 225 4.35 -0.02 -11.74
CA ILE A 225 3.96 1.07 -12.63
C ILE A 225 4.88 2.26 -12.35
N ILE A 226 5.47 2.83 -13.40
CA ILE A 226 6.34 4.00 -13.32
C ILE A 226 5.76 5.16 -14.14
N GLY A 227 6.12 6.39 -13.77
CA GLY A 227 5.82 7.58 -14.56
C GLY A 227 6.31 8.85 -13.87
N TRP A 228 6.12 9.99 -14.53
CA TRP A 228 6.44 11.30 -13.96
C TRP A 228 5.20 11.92 -13.33
N ASN A 229 5.32 12.39 -12.09
CA ASN A 229 4.22 13.05 -11.37
C ASN A 229 2.88 12.28 -11.30
N VAL A 230 2.93 10.95 -11.45
CA VAL A 230 1.81 10.00 -11.33
C VAL A 230 0.99 10.22 -10.04
N TYR A 231 1.64 10.71 -8.98
CA TYR A 231 0.99 11.04 -7.70
C TYR A 231 0.38 12.46 -7.60
N GLN A 232 0.61 13.43 -8.49
CA GLN A 232 -0.17 14.69 -8.47
C GLN A 232 -1.31 14.69 -9.48
N ASP A 233 -1.23 13.82 -10.50
CA ASP A 233 -2.39 13.36 -11.27
C ASP A 233 -3.30 12.43 -10.42
N GLU A 234 -3.05 12.37 -9.10
CA GLU A 234 -3.70 11.51 -8.09
C GLU A 234 -5.22 11.61 -8.11
N TYR A 235 -5.83 12.78 -8.30
CA TYR A 235 -7.30 12.84 -8.34
C TYR A 235 -7.88 12.01 -9.47
N PHE A 236 -7.17 11.94 -10.60
CA PHE A 236 -7.56 11.13 -11.73
C PHE A 236 -7.23 9.66 -11.52
N LEU A 237 -5.98 9.32 -11.17
CA LEU A 237 -5.55 7.94 -10.99
C LEU A 237 -6.15 7.27 -9.75
N SER A 238 -6.35 7.96 -8.63
CA SER A 238 -7.00 7.40 -7.44
C SER A 238 -8.50 7.20 -7.67
N SER A 239 -9.18 8.16 -8.31
CA SER A 239 -10.59 8.00 -8.69
C SER A 239 -10.74 6.92 -9.75
N PHE A 240 -9.81 6.80 -10.70
CA PHE A 240 -9.74 5.73 -11.69
C PHE A 240 -9.52 4.36 -11.04
N VAL A 241 -8.53 4.25 -10.15
CA VAL A 241 -8.24 3.05 -9.35
C VAL A 241 -9.48 2.63 -8.56
N ASP A 242 -10.14 3.56 -7.88
CA ASP A 242 -11.27 3.27 -7.02
C ASP A 242 -12.59 3.01 -7.77
N LEU A 243 -12.90 3.74 -8.85
CA LEU A 243 -14.14 3.56 -9.63
C LEU A 243 -14.08 2.42 -10.63
N TYR A 244 -12.96 2.23 -11.32
CA TYR A 244 -12.91 1.38 -12.52
C TYR A 244 -12.04 0.15 -12.35
N LEU A 245 -11.06 0.23 -11.44
CA LEU A 245 -9.97 -0.72 -11.33
C LEU A 245 -10.18 -1.67 -10.11
N LEU A 246 -10.81 -1.20 -9.03
CA LEU A 246 -11.29 -2.03 -7.91
C LEU A 246 -12.44 -2.99 -8.28
N PRO A 247 -13.44 -2.63 -9.11
CA PRO A 247 -14.54 -3.53 -9.48
C PRO A 247 -14.13 -4.60 -10.52
N THR A 248 -13.08 -4.34 -11.32
CA THR A 248 -12.67 -5.16 -12.49
C THR A 248 -11.77 -6.34 -12.13
N LYS A 249 -11.58 -6.66 -10.85
CA LYS A 249 -10.68 -7.72 -10.35
C LYS A 249 -9.19 -7.52 -10.67
N VAL A 250 -8.77 -6.32 -11.09
CA VAL A 250 -7.34 -6.01 -11.15
C VAL A 250 -6.83 -6.01 -9.73
N ASN A 251 -5.87 -6.89 -9.43
CA ASN A 251 -5.36 -7.00 -8.07
C ASN A 251 -4.30 -5.92 -7.80
N ILE A 252 -4.70 -4.66 -7.93
CA ILE A 252 -3.86 -3.45 -7.79
C ILE A 252 -3.18 -3.41 -6.43
N ASN A 253 -3.78 -4.06 -5.44
CA ASN A 253 -3.19 -4.27 -4.14
C ASN A 253 -1.82 -4.97 -4.20
N ARG A 254 -1.44 -5.64 -5.30
CA ARG A 254 -0.11 -6.22 -5.50
C ARG A 254 0.88 -5.29 -6.19
N LEU A 255 0.40 -4.26 -6.89
CA LEU A 255 1.23 -3.37 -7.69
C LEU A 255 2.01 -2.42 -6.79
N ARG A 256 3.22 -2.10 -7.21
CA ARG A 256 3.99 -0.99 -6.63
C ARG A 256 4.02 0.16 -7.63
N ILE A 257 3.56 1.34 -7.22
CA ILE A 257 3.59 2.54 -8.06
C ILE A 257 4.80 3.37 -7.63
N PHE A 258 5.65 3.74 -8.59
CA PHE A 258 6.69 4.75 -8.38
C PHE A 258 6.37 5.98 -9.22
N SER A 259 6.18 7.11 -8.55
CA SER A 259 6.16 8.41 -9.20
C SER A 259 7.51 9.08 -8.97
N TYR A 260 8.12 9.56 -10.05
CA TYR A 260 9.22 10.50 -9.92
C TYR A 260 8.65 11.89 -9.69
N VAL A 261 9.02 12.52 -8.58
CA VAL A 261 8.73 13.92 -8.29
C VAL A 261 10.07 14.63 -8.20
N GLU A 262 10.46 15.33 -9.26
CA GLU A 262 11.47 16.37 -9.11
C GLU A 262 10.77 17.60 -8.54
N LYS A 263 11.22 18.07 -7.36
CA LYS A 263 10.94 19.45 -6.96
C LYS A 263 11.68 20.34 -7.94
N ALA A 264 11.06 20.64 -9.08
CA ALA A 264 11.48 21.71 -9.97
C ALA A 264 11.25 23.06 -9.27
N GLN A 265 12.04 23.35 -8.24
CA GLN A 265 12.23 24.70 -7.77
C GLN A 265 13.27 25.36 -8.69
N ASN A 266 12.76 26.20 -9.60
CA ASN A 266 13.43 27.33 -10.23
C ASN A 266 14.59 27.02 -11.19
N TYR A 267 14.27 26.70 -12.45
CA TYR A 267 15.18 26.95 -13.58
C TYR A 267 14.48 27.59 -14.80
N TRP A 268 13.52 28.49 -14.53
CA TRP A 268 13.08 29.48 -15.52
C TRP A 268 13.19 30.86 -14.88
N ASN A 269 14.39 31.46 -14.99
CA ASN A 269 14.60 32.90 -14.97
C ASN A 269 14.97 33.31 -16.39
#